data_AF-A0A0L0F029-F1
#
_entry.id   AF-A0A0L0F029-F1
#
_cell.length_a   1.000
_cell.length_b   1.000
_cell.length_c   1.000
_cell.angle_alpha   90.00
_cell.angle_beta   90.00
_cell.angle_gamma   90.00
#
_symmetry.space_group_name_H-M   'P 1'
#
loop_
_entity.id
_entity.type
_entity.pdbx_description
1 polymer ?
#
loop_
_entity_poly.entity_id
_entity_poly.type
_entity_poly.pdbx_seq_one_letter_code
_entity_poly.pdbx_strand_id
1 'polypeptide(L)'
;MQDTEGFSSSNVTQHYDSKVFAVSALVSSYLLYNSVKIIDQAAIDYLELLARQTQMFSLKARLNASADFDTLFEFPDLMWVIQ
;
A
#
# COMPACT_ATOMS: atom_id res chain seq x y z
N MET A 1 -2.75 -9.26 13.21
CA MET A 1 -3.70 -9.17 12.10
C MET A 1 -4.22 -7.75 12.09
N GLN A 2 -3.89 -6.96 11.08
CA GLN A 2 -4.41 -5.59 10.91
C GLN A 2 -5.56 -5.64 9.92
N ASP A 3 -6.63 -4.91 10.22
CA ASP A 3 -7.75 -4.70 9.32
C ASP A 3 -7.82 -3.21 8.98
N THR A 4 -8.07 -2.88 7.72
CA THR A 4 -8.08 -1.51 7.21
C THR A 4 -9.44 -1.17 6.65
N GLU A 5 -9.80 0.12 6.66
CA GLU A 5 -10.99 0.57 5.96
C GLU A 5 -10.90 0.34 4.44
N GLY A 6 -12.05 0.33 3.76
CA GLY A 6 -12.13 0.15 2.32
C GLY A 6 -11.65 1.39 1.56
N PHE A 7 -10.90 1.15 0.47
CA PHE A 7 -10.42 2.21 -0.41
C PHE A 7 -11.52 2.80 -1.29
N SER A 8 -11.28 3.99 -1.85
CA SER A 8 -12.19 4.66 -2.79
C SER A 8 -13.60 4.96 -2.23
N SER A 9 -13.69 5.21 -0.92
CA SER A 9 -14.93 5.71 -0.29
C SER A 9 -15.24 7.14 -0.76
N SER A 10 -16.52 7.48 -0.86
CA SER A 10 -17.00 8.73 -1.47
C SER A 10 -16.51 10.03 -0.80
N ASN A 11 -16.02 9.94 0.45
CA ASN A 11 -15.46 11.07 1.21
C ASN A 11 -13.95 10.97 1.43
N VAL A 12 -13.28 10.02 0.77
CA VAL A 12 -11.86 9.72 0.98
C VAL A 12 -11.08 10.04 -0.28
N THR A 13 -9.89 10.64 -0.11
CA THR A 13 -9.01 10.97 -1.23
C THR A 13 -8.09 9.80 -1.55
N GLN A 14 -7.72 9.65 -2.81
CA GLN A 14 -6.69 8.69 -3.25
C GLN A 14 -5.38 8.83 -2.46
N HIS A 15 -5.02 10.05 -2.04
CA HIS A 15 -3.84 10.28 -1.22
C HIS A 15 -4.00 9.69 0.19
N TYR A 16 -5.19 9.74 0.75
CA TYR A 16 -5.48 9.11 2.04
C TYR A 16 -5.37 7.58 1.94
N ASP A 17 -6.00 6.97 0.93
CA ASP A 17 -5.89 5.51 0.68
C ASP A 17 -4.43 5.08 0.54
N SER A 18 -3.64 5.86 -0.19
CA SER A 18 -2.20 5.63 -0.35
C SER A 18 -1.44 5.65 0.98
N LYS A 19 -1.84 6.49 1.95
CA LYS A 19 -1.21 6.53 3.28
C LYS A 19 -1.61 5.32 4.12
N VAL A 20 -2.89 4.96 4.12
CA VAL A 20 -3.39 3.77 4.85
C VAL A 20 -2.71 2.51 4.34
N PHE A 21 -2.65 2.35 3.02
CA PHE A 21 -1.96 1.24 2.38
C PHE A 21 -0.46 1.25 2.69
N ALA A 22 0.21 2.40 2.61
CA ALA A 22 1.64 2.50 2.89
C ALA A 22 2.01 2.10 4.32
N VAL A 23 1.27 2.60 5.31
CA VAL A 23 1.49 2.23 6.72
C VAL A 23 1.25 0.74 6.92
N SER A 24 0.18 0.21 6.34
CA SER A 24 -0.16 -1.21 6.44
C SER A 24 0.94 -2.10 5.83
N ALA A 25 1.46 -1.73 4.66
CA ALA A 25 2.53 -2.45 3.98
C ALA A 25 3.86 -2.34 4.72
N LEU A 26 4.20 -1.20 5.31
CA LEU A 26 5.47 -1.01 6.03
C LEU A 26 5.56 -1.78 7.35
N VAL A 27 4.42 -2.05 7.98
CA VAL A 27 4.36 -2.72 9.29
C VAL A 27 4.04 -4.22 9.15
N SER A 28 3.56 -4.66 7.98
CA SER A 28 3.16 -6.05 7.75
C SER A 28 4.28 -6.85 7.10
N SER A 29 4.37 -8.14 7.42
CA SER A 29 5.20 -9.11 6.68
C SER A 29 4.45 -9.74 5.50
N TYR A 30 3.12 -9.81 5.61
CA TYR A 30 2.21 -10.32 4.59
C TYR A 30 1.06 -9.33 4.42
N LEU A 31 0.73 -9.00 3.18
CA LEU A 31 -0.37 -8.09 2.83
C LEU A 31 -1.46 -8.88 2.11
N LEU A 32 -2.69 -8.79 2.62
CA LEU A 32 -3.86 -9.39 1.99
C LEU A 32 -4.68 -8.27 1.34
N TYR A 33 -4.64 -8.20 0.01
CA TYR A 33 -5.36 -7.18 -0.76
C TYR A 33 -6.65 -7.79 -1.30
N ASN A 34 -7.79 -7.27 -0.82
CA ASN A 34 -9.11 -7.78 -1.19
C ASN A 34 -9.77 -6.88 -2.24
N SER A 35 -10.33 -7.48 -3.29
CA SER A 35 -11.13 -6.80 -4.30
C SER A 35 -12.37 -7.60 -4.68
N VAL A 36 -13.41 -6.93 -5.16
CA VAL A 36 -14.65 -7.57 -5.59
C VAL A 36 -14.60 -7.90 -7.09
N LYS A 37 -15.12 -9.07 -7.48
CA LYS A 37 -15.35 -9.56 -8.85
C LYS A 37 -14.11 -10.02 -9.63
N ILE A 38 -13.55 -9.16 -10.47
CA ILE A 38 -12.51 -9.51 -11.43
C ILE A 38 -11.33 -8.57 -11.26
N ILE A 39 -10.13 -9.09 -11.46
CA ILE A 39 -8.95 -8.26 -11.59
C ILE A 39 -8.97 -7.69 -13.01
N ASP A 40 -9.41 -6.44 -13.14
CA ASP A 40 -9.33 -5.68 -14.38
C ASP A 40 -8.11 -4.75 -14.38
N GLN A 41 -7.90 -4.05 -15.50
CA GLN A 41 -6.78 -3.13 -15.64
C GLN A 41 -6.81 -2.02 -14.58
N ALA A 42 -8.00 -1.51 -14.24
CA ALA A 42 -8.14 -0.44 -13.27
C ALA A 42 -7.72 -0.90 -11.86
N ALA A 43 -8.04 -2.13 -11.49
CA ALA A 43 -7.63 -2.71 -10.21
C ALA A 43 -6.10 -2.88 -10.13
N ILE A 44 -5.46 -3.31 -11.23
CA ILE A 44 -4.00 -3.43 -11.33
C ILE A 44 -3.35 -2.05 -11.22
N ASP A 45 -3.82 -1.09 -12.00
CA ASP A 45 -3.28 0.28 -12.03
C ASP A 45 -3.38 0.94 -10.63
N TYR A 46 -4.49 0.69 -9.93
CA TYR A 46 -4.70 1.23 -8.59
C TYR A 46 -3.76 0.60 -7.57
N LEU A 47 -3.59 -0.72 -7.58
CA LEU A 47 -2.63 -1.39 -6.70
C LEU A 47 -1.19 -0.94 -7.00
N GLU A 48 -0.83 -0.78 -8.27
CA GLU A 48 0.48 -0.31 -8.69
C GLU A 48 0.76 1.13 -8.21
N LEU A 49 -0.25 2.00 -8.31
CA LEU A 49 -0.21 3.34 -7.74
C LEU A 49 0.03 3.29 -6.22
N LEU A 50 -0.75 2.49 -5.47
CA LEU A 50 -0.60 2.37 -4.01
C LEU A 50 0.81 1.87 -3.63
N ALA A 51 1.34 0.87 -4.35
CA ALA A 51 2.68 0.35 -4.15
C ALA A 51 3.77 1.41 -4.39
N ARG A 52 3.67 2.18 -5.49
CA ARG A 52 4.61 3.29 -5.77
C ARG A 52 4.54 4.39 -4.72
N GLN A 53 3.34 4.76 -4.27
CA GLN A 53 3.17 5.75 -3.22
C GLN A 53 3.78 5.28 -1.89
N THR A 54 3.68 3.98 -1.61
CA THR A 54 4.32 3.36 -0.43
C THR A 54 5.84 3.45 -0.48
N GLN A 55 6.45 3.12 -1.62
CA GLN A 55 7.90 3.25 -1.81
C GLN A 55 8.37 4.70 -1.65
N MET A 56 7.62 5.66 -2.21
CA MET A 56 7.92 7.08 -2.06
C MET A 56 7.75 7.55 -0.61
N PHE A 57 6.71 7.08 0.07
CA PHE A 57 6.45 7.37 1.48
C PHE A 57 7.59 6.84 2.37
N SER A 58 8.01 5.59 2.16
CA SER A 58 9.10 4.98 2.92
C SER A 58 10.44 5.70 2.68
N LEU A 59 10.73 6.08 1.44
CA LEU A 59 11.92 6.87 1.11
C LEU A 59 11.92 8.23 1.84
N LYS A 60 10.79 8.96 1.79
CA LYS A 60 10.63 10.25 2.47
C LYS A 60 10.74 10.12 3.99
N ALA A 61 10.13 9.08 4.58
CA ALA A 61 10.20 8.82 6.00
C ALA A 61 11.64 8.59 6.47
N ARG A 62 12.43 7.83 5.70
CA ARG A 62 13.85 7.57 6.00
C ARG A 62 14.74 8.80 5.83
N LEU A 63 14.51 9.59 4.77
CA LEU A 63 15.18 10.87 4.56
C LEU A 63 15.01 11.80 5.76
N ASN A 64 13.78 11.89 6.29
CA ASN A 64 13.48 12.70 7.47
C ASN A 64 14.08 12.12 8.76
N ALA A 65 14.28 10.80 8.84
CA ALA A 65 14.88 10.13 9.99
C ALA A 65 16.41 10.06 9.94
N SER A 66 17.06 10.62 8.91
CA SER A 66 18.51 10.51 8.68
C SER A 66 19.04 9.06 8.78
N ALA A 67 18.20 8.10 8.37
CA ALA A 67 18.54 6.68 8.43
C ALA A 67 19.34 6.27 7.18
N ASP A 68 20.34 5.41 7.36
CA ASP A 68 21.12 4.83 6.25
C ASP A 68 20.20 4.18 5.23
N PHE A 69 20.54 4.28 3.94
CA PHE A 69 19.70 3.79 2.84
C PHE A 69 19.78 2.27 2.60
N ASP A 70 20.76 1.59 3.19
CA ASP A 70 21.12 0.20 2.87
C ASP A 70 19.99 -0.82 3.07
N THR A 71 19.07 -0.59 4.00
CA THR A 71 17.83 -1.39 4.11
C THR A 71 16.73 -0.81 3.21
N LEU A 72 16.84 -1.00 1.90
CA LEU A 72 15.74 -0.63 0.98
C LEU A 72 14.42 -1.26 1.45
N PHE A 73 13.33 -0.53 1.32
CA PHE A 73 12.01 -1.07 1.65
C PHE A 73 11.71 -2.24 0.71
N GLU A 74 11.66 -3.43 1.30
CA GLU A 74 11.20 -4.64 0.63
C GLU A 74 9.69 -4.73 0.81
N PHE A 75 8.98 -4.86 -0.31
CA PHE A 75 7.54 -4.94 -0.27
C PHE A 75 7.14 -6.29 0.36
N PRO A 76 6.18 -6.32 1.30
CA PRO A 76 5.76 -7.58 1.91
C PRO A 76 5.13 -8.52 0.88
N ASP A 77 5.13 -9.82 1.19
CA ASP A 77 4.46 -10.82 0.36
C ASP A 77 2.98 -10.45 0.21
N LEU A 78 2.52 -10.30 -1.03
CA LEU A 78 1.16 -9.88 -1.37
C LEU A 78 0.32 -11.08 -1.78
N MET A 79 -0.81 -11.28 -1.12
CA MET A 79 -1.88 -12.17 -1.55
C MET A 79 -3.08 -11.34 -2.02
N TRP A 80 -3.44 -11.47 -3.30
CA TRP A 80 -4.64 -10.85 -3.85
C TRP A 80 -5.82 -11.81 -3.72
N VAL A 81 -6.79 -11.45 -2.87
CA VAL A 81 -8.04 -12.18 -2.68
C VAL A 81 -9.15 -11.53 -3.49
N ILE A 82 -9.90 -12.37 -4.19
CA ILE A 82 -11.04 -11.95 -5.02
C ILE A 82 -12.32 -12.52 -4.40
N GLN A 83 -13.30 -11.66 -4.16
CA GLN A 83 -14.61 -12.02 -3.60
C GLN A 83 -15.77 -11.75 -4.58
#